data_AF-A0A0R3Q6Y3-F1
#
_entry.id   AF-A0A0R3Q6Y3-F1
#
_cell.length_a   1.000
_cell.length_b   1.000
_cell.length_c   1.000
_cell.angle_alpha   90.00
_cell.angle_beta   90.00
_cell.angle_gamma   90.00
#
_symmetry.space_group_name_H-M   'P 1'
#
loop_
_entity.id
_entity.type
_entity.pdbx_description
1 polymer ?
#
loop_
_entity_poly.entity_id
_entity_poly.type
_entity_poly.pdbx_seq_one_letter_code
_entity_poly.pdbx_strand_id
1 'polypeptide(L)'
;MSEININDLILRLLNVGQPAKGLTKTVREPEIASLCRKARDIFIAQPSLIEIDPPVRICGDTHGQYGDLLRIFGRGGFPPLANYLFLGDYVDRGHQNLETIILLFCYKVKFPNNFFLLRGNHECANVNRVYGFYEECIRRFNSVHLWQIFQDTFQCMPLTALVGERILCMHGGISPQLKSLQQLREIKRP
;
A
#
# COMPACT_ATOMS: atom_id res chain seq x y z
N MET A 1 -6.55 5.04 -23.31
CA MET A 1 -7.08 4.46 -22.05
C MET A 1 -7.73 5.60 -21.27
N SER A 2 -9.00 5.47 -20.87
CA SER A 2 -9.66 6.49 -20.04
C SER A 2 -8.93 6.63 -18.72
N GLU A 3 -8.70 7.86 -18.27
CA GLU A 3 -8.05 8.12 -17.00
C GLU A 3 -8.90 7.60 -15.83
N ILE A 4 -8.27 6.91 -14.88
CA ILE A 4 -8.93 6.40 -13.69
C ILE A 4 -9.35 7.55 -12.76
N ASN A 5 -10.63 7.60 -12.39
CA ASN A 5 -11.12 8.53 -11.38
C ASN A 5 -10.87 7.96 -9.97
N ILE A 6 -9.79 8.43 -9.33
CA ILE A 6 -9.39 7.96 -7.99
C ILE A 6 -10.45 8.29 -6.92
N ASN A 7 -11.16 9.42 -7.05
CA ASN A 7 -12.20 9.79 -6.09
C ASN A 7 -13.36 8.80 -6.12
N ASP A 8 -13.81 8.46 -7.32
CA ASP A 8 -14.86 7.46 -7.53
C ASP A 8 -14.44 6.08 -7.03
N LEU A 9 -13.19 5.67 -7.29
CA LEU A 9 -12.69 4.38 -6.80
C LEU A 9 -12.64 4.31 -5.26
N ILE A 10 -12.19 5.39 -4.59
CA ILE A 10 -12.24 5.47 -3.12
C ILE A 10 -13.67 5.34 -2.63
N LEU A 11 -14.63 6.07 -3.23
CA LEU A 11 -16.03 5.99 -2.83
C LEU A 11 -16.58 4.56 -2.98
N ARG A 12 -16.27 3.87 -4.08
CA ARG A 12 -16.67 2.47 -4.27
C ARG A 12 -16.08 1.56 -3.20
N LEU A 13 -14.79 1.71 -2.88
CA LEU A 13 -14.10 0.92 -1.85
C LEU A 13 -14.73 1.13 -0.47
N LEU A 14 -14.97 2.38 -0.07
CA LEU A 14 -15.60 2.69 1.22
C LEU A 14 -17.03 2.16 1.35
N ASN A 15 -17.64 1.70 0.25
CA ASN A 15 -19.00 1.16 0.22
C ASN A 15 -19.07 -0.36 -0.07
N VAL A 16 -17.96 -1.10 -0.16
CA VAL A 16 -17.95 -2.54 -0.53
C VAL A 16 -18.73 -3.46 0.43
N GLY A 17 -19.03 -3.00 1.64
CA GLY A 17 -19.87 -3.72 2.62
C GLY A 17 -21.38 -3.59 2.40
N GLN A 18 -21.83 -2.73 1.48
CA GLN A 18 -23.26 -2.55 1.20
C GLN A 18 -23.81 -3.63 0.24
N PRO A 19 -25.12 -3.94 0.28
CA PRO A 19 -25.74 -4.87 -0.64
C PRO A 19 -25.41 -4.56 -2.10
N ALA A 20 -25.02 -5.59 -2.85
CA ALA A 20 -24.60 -5.52 -4.26
C ALA A 20 -23.33 -4.69 -4.57
N LYS A 21 -22.63 -4.12 -3.58
CA LYS A 21 -21.44 -3.28 -3.79
C LYS A 21 -20.08 -3.97 -3.60
N GLY A 22 -20.06 -5.30 -3.48
CA GLY A 22 -18.81 -6.05 -3.31
C GLY A 22 -17.76 -5.73 -4.38
N LEU A 23 -16.47 -5.78 -4.02
CA LEU A 23 -15.35 -5.27 -4.83
C LEU A 23 -15.39 -5.74 -6.29
N THR A 24 -15.59 -7.03 -6.56
CA THR A 24 -15.55 -7.58 -7.93
C THR A 24 -16.72 -7.14 -8.80
N LYS A 25 -17.79 -6.59 -8.21
CA LYS A 25 -18.93 -6.00 -8.93
C LYS A 25 -18.71 -4.54 -9.24
N THR A 26 -17.89 -3.85 -8.43
CA THR A 26 -17.76 -2.40 -8.49
C THR A 26 -16.42 -1.95 -9.04
N VAL A 27 -15.35 -2.74 -8.93
CA VAL A 27 -13.98 -2.42 -9.35
C VAL A 27 -13.49 -3.45 -10.35
N ARG A 28 -13.03 -2.98 -11.51
CA ARG A 28 -12.54 -3.86 -12.59
C ARG A 28 -11.02 -3.92 -12.61
N GLU A 29 -10.49 -5.05 -13.09
CA GLU A 29 -9.05 -5.27 -13.22
C GLU A 29 -8.28 -4.15 -13.96
N PRO A 30 -8.77 -3.58 -15.09
CA PRO A 30 -8.07 -2.48 -15.76
C PRO A 30 -7.94 -1.22 -14.90
N GLU A 31 -8.89 -0.98 -13.98
CA GLU A 31 -8.82 0.14 -13.03
C GLU A 31 -7.75 -0.14 -11.99
N ILE A 32 -7.69 -1.36 -11.45
CA ILE A 32 -6.63 -1.78 -10.52
C ILE A 32 -5.25 -1.67 -11.18
N ALA A 33 -5.12 -2.15 -12.42
CA ALA A 33 -3.88 -2.05 -13.19
C ALA A 33 -3.46 -0.59 -13.45
N SER A 34 -4.41 0.31 -13.73
CA SER A 34 -4.13 1.74 -13.88
C SER A 34 -3.72 2.39 -12.56
N LEU A 35 -4.33 1.99 -11.44
CA LEU A 35 -3.97 2.47 -10.11
C LEU A 35 -2.55 2.05 -9.75
N CYS A 36 -2.23 0.77 -9.91
CA CYS A 36 -0.91 0.21 -9.65
C CYS A 36 0.19 0.92 -10.45
N ARG A 37 -0.03 1.20 -11.74
CA ARG A 37 0.91 2.00 -12.56
C ARG A 37 1.14 3.40 -11.99
N LYS A 38 0.06 4.14 -11.67
CA LYS A 38 0.18 5.49 -11.07
C LYS A 38 0.89 5.44 -9.71
N ALA A 39 0.59 4.44 -8.87
CA ALA A 39 1.27 4.27 -7.59
C ALA A 39 2.77 3.94 -7.77
N ARG A 40 3.10 3.07 -8.73
CA ARG A 40 4.49 2.72 -9.08
C ARG A 40 5.29 3.95 -9.47
N ASP A 41 4.75 4.80 -10.34
CA ASP A 41 5.42 6.02 -10.80
C ASP A 41 5.71 6.97 -9.63
N ILE A 42 4.75 7.12 -8.69
CA ILE A 42 4.94 7.91 -7.48
C ILE A 42 6.01 7.29 -6.58
N PHE A 43 5.98 5.97 -6.37
CA PHE A 43 6.99 5.31 -5.54
C PHE A 43 8.38 5.50 -6.14
N ILE A 44 8.58 5.25 -7.43
CA ILE A 44 9.89 5.43 -8.10
C ILE A 44 10.40 6.86 -7.94
N ALA A 45 9.51 7.86 -8.08
CA ALA A 45 9.88 9.27 -7.94
C ALA A 45 10.26 9.68 -6.50
N GLN A 46 9.77 8.95 -5.49
CA GLN A 46 10.15 9.18 -4.09
C GLN A 46 11.50 8.53 -3.76
N PRO A 47 12.26 9.01 -2.76
CA PRO A 47 13.49 8.34 -2.33
C PRO A 47 13.22 6.99 -1.63
N SER A 48 14.24 6.12 -1.60
CA SER A 48 14.17 4.82 -0.90
C SER A 48 14.09 4.96 0.63
N LEU A 49 14.64 6.04 1.17
CA LEU A 49 14.43 6.54 2.53
C LEU A 49 13.54 7.79 2.43
N ILE A 50 12.28 7.70 2.83
CA ILE A 50 11.35 8.83 2.81
C ILE A 50 11.61 9.73 4.02
N GLU A 51 11.74 11.04 3.82
CA GLU A 51 11.85 12.01 4.91
C GLU A 51 10.48 12.67 5.13
N ILE A 52 9.98 12.65 6.37
CA ILE A 52 8.60 13.04 6.70
C ILE A 52 8.59 13.99 7.89
N ASP A 53 7.94 15.14 7.74
CA ASP A 53 7.71 16.08 8.83
C ASP A 53 6.50 15.67 9.70
N PRO A 54 6.60 15.81 11.04
CA PRO A 54 5.43 15.65 11.91
C PRO A 54 4.41 16.79 11.68
N PRO A 55 3.11 16.57 11.94
CA PRO A 55 2.52 15.38 12.53
C PRO A 55 2.26 14.25 11.52
N VAL A 56 2.49 13.00 11.93
CA VAL A 56 2.15 11.78 11.16
C VAL A 56 1.68 10.67 12.09
N ARG A 57 0.68 9.91 11.66
CA ARG A 57 0.22 8.69 12.34
C ARG A 57 0.93 7.49 11.75
N ILE A 58 1.57 6.68 12.59
CA ILE A 58 2.33 5.50 12.16
C ILE A 58 1.49 4.26 12.44
N CYS A 59 1.28 3.43 11.40
CA CYS A 59 0.50 2.21 11.47
C CYS A 59 1.38 1.01 11.11
N GLY A 60 1.29 -0.07 11.89
CA GLY A 60 1.92 -1.36 11.57
C GLY A 60 1.09 -2.18 10.59
N ASP A 61 1.23 -3.51 10.72
CA ASP A 61 0.62 -4.51 9.86
C ASP A 61 -0.89 -4.37 9.77
N THR A 62 -1.42 -4.65 8.58
CA THR A 62 -2.88 -4.66 8.33
C THR A 62 -3.36 -6.01 7.84
N HIS A 63 -2.54 -6.77 7.11
CA HIS A 63 -2.80 -8.15 6.69
C HIS A 63 -4.23 -8.40 6.22
N GLY A 64 -4.71 -7.59 5.26
CA GLY A 64 -6.04 -7.74 4.68
C GLY A 64 -7.21 -7.59 5.64
N GLN A 65 -7.02 -7.03 6.85
CA GLN A 65 -8.08 -6.72 7.81
C GLN A 65 -8.76 -5.39 7.46
N TYR A 66 -9.44 -5.37 6.31
CA TYR A 66 -10.00 -4.14 5.73
C TYR A 66 -10.95 -3.38 6.68
N GLY A 67 -11.81 -4.09 7.41
CA GLY A 67 -12.71 -3.48 8.39
C GLY A 67 -11.95 -2.75 9.51
N ASP A 68 -10.80 -3.29 9.94
CA ASP A 68 -9.97 -2.66 10.97
C ASP A 68 -9.19 -1.48 10.40
N LEU A 69 -8.72 -1.55 9.14
CA LEU A 69 -8.17 -0.39 8.43
C LEU A 69 -9.16 0.78 8.40
N LEU A 70 -10.43 0.52 8.10
CA LEU A 70 -11.46 1.56 8.12
C LEU A 70 -11.71 2.12 9.53
N ARG A 71 -11.60 1.28 10.58
CA ARG A 71 -11.68 1.75 11.98
C ARG A 71 -10.49 2.62 12.37
N ILE A 72 -9.28 2.28 11.90
CA ILE A 72 -8.08 3.11 12.08
C ILE A 72 -8.32 4.50 11.49
N PHE A 73 -8.81 4.59 10.25
CA PHE A 73 -9.15 5.88 9.65
C PHE A 73 -10.31 6.59 10.34
N GLY A 74 -11.34 5.86 10.77
CA GLY A 74 -12.47 6.43 11.51
C GLY A 74 -12.07 7.07 12.84
N ARG A 75 -11.08 6.50 13.55
CA ARG A 75 -10.56 7.04 14.81
C ARG A 75 -9.45 8.08 14.60
N GLY A 76 -8.56 7.84 13.64
CA GLY A 76 -7.40 8.70 13.36
C GLY A 76 -7.70 9.88 12.44
N GLY A 77 -8.86 9.89 11.77
CA GLY A 77 -9.19 10.82 10.70
C GLY A 77 -8.83 10.24 9.34
N PHE A 78 -9.76 10.32 8.39
CA PHE A 78 -9.51 9.88 7.02
C PHE A 78 -8.53 10.83 6.31
N PRO A 79 -7.64 10.33 5.43
CA PRO A 79 -6.83 11.21 4.58
C PRO A 79 -7.72 12.18 3.76
N PRO A 80 -7.38 13.48 3.69
CA PRO A 80 -6.12 14.10 4.12
C PRO A 80 -6.19 14.78 5.51
N LEU A 81 -7.23 14.53 6.32
CA LEU A 81 -7.36 15.11 7.67
C LEU A 81 -6.22 14.71 8.61
N ALA A 82 -5.50 13.65 8.25
CA ALA A 82 -4.36 13.12 8.97
C ALA A 82 -3.32 12.60 7.97
N ASN A 83 -2.04 12.88 8.23
CA ASN A 83 -0.94 12.23 7.54
C ASN A 83 -0.74 10.82 8.09
N TYR A 84 -0.43 9.86 7.22
CA TYR A 84 -0.18 8.47 7.61
C TYR A 84 1.12 7.94 7.03
N LEU A 85 1.82 7.14 7.83
CA LEU A 85 2.92 6.28 7.44
C LEU A 85 2.54 4.84 7.83
N PHE A 86 2.38 3.95 6.86
CA PHE A 86 2.25 2.53 7.13
C PHE A 86 3.59 1.80 6.94
N LEU A 87 3.84 0.82 7.81
CA LEU A 87 5.12 0.13 7.92
C LEU A 87 5.21 -1.17 7.10
N GLY A 88 4.29 -1.44 6.17
CA GLY A 88 4.27 -2.67 5.38
C GLY A 88 3.24 -3.70 5.86
N ASP A 89 3.29 -4.88 5.25
CA ASP A 89 2.44 -6.03 5.55
C ASP A 89 0.95 -5.71 5.41
N TYR A 90 0.61 -5.33 4.18
CA TYR A 90 -0.75 -4.97 3.76
C TYR A 90 -1.59 -6.17 3.39
N VAL A 91 -0.93 -7.16 2.79
CA VAL A 91 -1.54 -8.35 2.20
C VAL A 91 -1.19 -9.60 2.99
N ASP A 92 -1.77 -10.73 2.54
CA ASP A 92 -1.74 -12.05 3.16
C ASP A 92 -2.45 -12.15 4.52
N ARG A 93 -2.68 -13.41 4.94
CA ARG A 93 -3.29 -13.85 6.20
C ARG A 93 -4.76 -13.49 6.38
N GLY A 94 -5.18 -12.26 6.07
CA GLY A 94 -6.57 -11.83 6.16
C GLY A 94 -7.40 -12.14 4.92
N HIS A 95 -8.67 -11.74 4.96
CA HIS A 95 -9.68 -12.11 3.96
C HIS A 95 -9.97 -11.05 2.89
N GLN A 96 -9.54 -9.80 3.11
CA GLN A 96 -9.84 -8.64 2.26
C GLN A 96 -8.55 -7.91 1.86
N ASN A 97 -7.59 -8.66 1.33
CA ASN A 97 -6.28 -8.12 0.96
C ASN A 97 -6.41 -7.13 -0.20
N LEU A 98 -7.26 -7.44 -1.19
CA LEU A 98 -7.46 -6.57 -2.35
C LEU A 98 -8.09 -5.23 -1.94
N GLU A 99 -9.15 -5.21 -1.14
CA GLU A 99 -9.74 -3.95 -0.66
C GLU A 99 -8.73 -3.11 0.11
N THR A 100 -7.94 -3.76 0.98
CA THR A 100 -6.91 -3.12 1.80
C THR A 100 -5.87 -2.44 0.92
N ILE A 101 -5.18 -3.18 0.06
CA ILE A 101 -4.08 -2.61 -0.74
C ILE A 101 -4.57 -1.62 -1.79
N ILE A 102 -5.74 -1.86 -2.41
CA ILE A 102 -6.30 -0.93 -3.41
C ILE A 102 -6.67 0.40 -2.73
N LEU A 103 -7.25 0.38 -1.53
CA LEU A 103 -7.57 1.63 -0.81
C LEU A 103 -6.30 2.39 -0.42
N LEU A 104 -5.28 1.69 0.10
CA LEU A 104 -4.00 2.30 0.44
C LEU A 104 -3.31 2.94 -0.77
N PHE A 105 -3.31 2.25 -1.92
CA PHE A 105 -2.79 2.82 -3.17
C PHE A 105 -3.63 4.00 -3.68
N CYS A 106 -4.95 3.98 -3.53
CA CYS A 106 -5.79 5.12 -3.86
C CYS A 106 -5.40 6.36 -3.05
N TYR A 107 -5.21 6.21 -1.73
CA TYR A 107 -4.74 7.32 -0.89
C TYR A 107 -3.32 7.74 -1.22
N LYS A 108 -2.44 6.80 -1.57
CA LYS A 108 -1.09 7.12 -2.02
C LYS A 108 -1.09 7.98 -3.30
N VAL A 109 -1.91 7.60 -4.28
CA VAL A 109 -2.04 8.34 -5.55
C VAL A 109 -2.70 9.70 -5.33
N LYS A 110 -3.72 9.76 -4.46
CA LYS A 110 -4.46 11.00 -4.21
C LYS A 110 -3.68 12.00 -3.36
N PHE A 111 -2.91 11.52 -2.40
CA PHE A 111 -2.21 12.35 -1.40
C PHE A 111 -0.74 11.93 -1.25
N PRO A 112 0.08 12.03 -2.32
CA PRO A 112 1.43 11.46 -2.36
C PRO A 112 2.38 12.02 -1.29
N ASN A 113 2.11 13.24 -0.81
CA ASN A 113 2.91 13.96 0.18
C ASN A 113 2.32 13.92 1.61
N ASN A 114 1.18 13.24 1.81
CA ASN A 114 0.52 13.09 3.12
C ASN A 114 0.28 11.62 3.50
N PHE A 115 0.40 10.71 2.54
CA PHE A 115 0.15 9.28 2.70
C PHE A 115 1.36 8.48 2.22
N PHE A 116 2.00 7.77 3.15
CA PHE A 116 3.26 7.07 2.94
C PHE A 116 3.10 5.58 3.24
N LEU A 117 3.68 4.74 2.39
CA LEU A 117 3.61 3.29 2.47
C LEU A 117 5.03 2.73 2.33
N LEU A 118 5.50 2.01 3.35
CA LEU A 118 6.75 1.28 3.30
C LEU A 118 6.51 -0.17 2.84
N ARG A 119 7.56 -0.83 2.37
CA ARG A 119 7.52 -2.23 1.98
C ARG A 119 7.70 -3.14 3.19
N GLY A 120 6.73 -4.02 3.45
CA GLY A 120 6.87 -5.15 4.37
C GLY A 120 7.41 -6.39 3.68
N ASN A 121 7.61 -7.47 4.44
CA ASN A 121 8.09 -8.72 3.83
C ASN A 121 6.99 -9.44 3.03
N HIS A 122 5.71 -9.17 3.31
CA HIS A 122 4.59 -9.70 2.54
C HIS A 122 4.38 -8.97 1.19
N GLU A 123 4.97 -7.79 0.99
CA GLU A 123 5.05 -7.13 -0.32
C GLU A 123 6.20 -7.72 -1.17
N CYS A 124 6.33 -9.04 -1.15
CA CYS A 124 7.32 -9.82 -1.90
C CYS A 124 6.67 -11.07 -2.51
N ALA A 125 6.93 -11.31 -3.79
CA ALA A 125 6.32 -12.40 -4.56
C ALA A 125 6.52 -13.77 -3.92
N ASN A 126 7.69 -14.05 -3.35
CA ASN A 126 7.99 -15.34 -2.74
C ASN A 126 7.15 -15.59 -1.47
N VAL A 127 6.74 -14.53 -0.78
CA VAL A 127 5.94 -14.61 0.45
C VAL A 127 4.46 -14.67 0.07
N ASN A 128 3.97 -13.65 -0.64
CA ASN A 128 2.54 -13.51 -0.93
C ASN A 128 1.97 -14.48 -1.97
N ARG A 129 2.85 -15.30 -2.57
CA ARG A 129 2.44 -16.48 -3.33
C ARG A 129 1.87 -17.60 -2.47
N VAL A 130 2.30 -17.69 -1.21
CA VAL A 130 1.97 -18.82 -0.32
C VAL A 130 0.97 -18.42 0.78
N TYR A 131 0.97 -17.15 1.21
CA TYR A 131 0.22 -16.72 2.40
C TYR A 131 -1.15 -16.06 2.12
N GLY A 132 -1.65 -16.17 0.88
CA GLY A 132 -3.06 -15.94 0.54
C GLY A 132 -3.34 -14.88 -0.53
N PHE A 133 -2.46 -13.89 -0.74
CA PHE A 133 -2.73 -12.81 -1.69
C PHE A 133 -2.83 -13.30 -3.14
N TYR A 134 -1.92 -14.19 -3.56
CA TYR A 134 -1.97 -14.82 -4.88
C TYR A 134 -3.27 -15.58 -5.11
N GLU A 135 -3.68 -16.40 -4.15
CA GLU A 135 -4.93 -17.16 -4.21
C GLU A 135 -6.14 -16.23 -4.26
N GLU A 136 -6.14 -15.13 -3.50
CA GLU A 136 -7.21 -14.15 -3.54
C GLU A 136 -7.34 -13.48 -4.92
N CYS A 137 -6.23 -13.09 -5.54
CA CYS A 137 -6.24 -12.50 -6.89
C CYS A 137 -6.87 -13.44 -7.92
N ILE A 138 -6.49 -14.72 -7.89
CA ILE A 138 -7.05 -15.73 -8.80
C ILE A 138 -8.52 -15.99 -8.48
N ARG A 139 -8.86 -16.22 -7.22
CA ARG A 139 -10.23 -16.57 -6.82
C ARG A 139 -11.23 -15.47 -7.15
N ARG A 140 -10.84 -14.19 -7.05
CA ARG A 140 -11.75 -13.05 -7.18
C ARG A 140 -11.77 -12.43 -8.57
N PHE A 141 -10.65 -12.42 -9.28
CA PHE A 141 -10.51 -11.81 -10.60
C PHE A 141 -10.15 -12.80 -11.71
N ASN A 142 -9.89 -14.07 -11.38
CA ASN A 142 -9.42 -15.10 -12.31
C ASN A 142 -8.18 -14.65 -13.10
N SER A 143 -7.28 -13.91 -12.45
CA SER A 143 -6.14 -13.25 -13.11
C SER A 143 -4.85 -13.42 -12.33
N VAL A 144 -3.95 -14.26 -12.86
CA VAL A 144 -2.55 -14.31 -12.44
C VAL A 144 -1.83 -13.02 -12.82
N HIS A 145 -2.24 -12.39 -13.93
CA HIS A 145 -1.68 -11.14 -14.40
C HIS A 145 -1.89 -10.00 -13.40
N LEU A 146 -3.07 -9.93 -12.78
CA LEU A 146 -3.35 -8.96 -11.72
C LEU A 146 -2.37 -9.09 -10.55
N TRP A 147 -2.07 -10.31 -10.10
CA TRP A 147 -1.08 -10.53 -9.05
C TRP A 147 0.32 -10.07 -9.47
N GLN A 148 0.73 -10.33 -10.72
CA GLN A 148 2.01 -9.86 -11.26
C GLN A 148 2.10 -8.33 -11.27
N ILE A 149 1.03 -7.64 -11.66
CA ILE A 149 0.96 -6.17 -11.62
C ILE A 149 1.19 -5.63 -10.20
N PHE A 150 0.63 -6.29 -9.18
CA PHE A 150 0.91 -5.93 -7.78
C PHE A 150 2.39 -6.15 -7.43
N GLN A 151 3.01 -7.25 -7.88
CA GLN A 151 4.44 -7.50 -7.62
C GLN A 151 5.31 -6.41 -8.25
N ASP A 152 4.98 -6.01 -9.48
CA ASP A 152 5.67 -4.93 -10.19
C ASP A 152 5.54 -3.58 -9.49
N THR A 153 4.49 -3.40 -8.70
CA THR A 153 4.28 -2.18 -7.90
C THR A 153 4.98 -2.27 -6.55
N PHE A 154 4.86 -3.42 -5.86
CA PHE A 154 5.48 -3.68 -4.57
C PHE A 154 7.01 -3.55 -4.61
N GLN A 155 7.63 -3.99 -5.70
CA GLN A 155 9.08 -3.91 -5.85
C GLN A 155 9.61 -2.45 -5.87
N CYS A 156 8.77 -1.48 -6.25
CA CYS A 156 9.13 -0.07 -6.30
C CYS A 156 8.90 0.66 -4.97
N MET A 157 8.28 0.02 -3.97
CA MET A 157 7.95 0.69 -2.71
C MET A 157 9.21 1.09 -1.92
N PRO A 158 9.21 2.27 -1.25
CA PRO A 158 10.26 2.66 -0.32
C PRO A 158 10.40 1.65 0.83
N LEU A 159 11.61 1.49 1.35
CA LEU A 159 11.90 0.50 2.39
C LEU A 159 11.86 1.10 3.79
N THR A 160 12.19 2.39 3.91
CA THR A 160 12.40 3.05 5.19
C THR A 160 11.86 4.48 5.15
N ALA A 161 11.56 5.04 6.32
CA ALA A 161 11.25 6.46 6.49
C ALA A 161 11.97 7.05 7.70
N LEU A 162 12.29 8.33 7.67
CA LEU A 162 12.82 9.10 8.77
C LEU A 162 11.83 10.20 9.13
N VAL A 163 11.19 10.09 10.29
CA VAL A 163 10.20 11.07 10.75
C VAL A 163 10.87 12.10 11.66
N GLY A 164 10.71 13.39 11.31
CA GLY A 164 11.23 14.53 12.07
C GLY A 164 12.71 14.42 12.39
N GLU A 165 13.50 13.88 11.46
CA GLU A 165 14.96 13.62 11.59
C GLU A 165 15.36 12.78 12.81
N ARG A 166 14.41 12.09 13.45
CA ARG A 166 14.63 11.44 14.75
C ARG A 166 14.16 9.99 14.81
N ILE A 167 13.05 9.66 14.15
CA ILE A 167 12.44 8.33 14.25
C ILE A 167 12.64 7.59 12.93
N LEU A 168 13.61 6.67 12.90
CA LEU A 168 13.80 5.76 11.77
C LEU A 168 12.74 4.65 11.81
N CYS A 169 11.98 4.54 10.74
CA CYS A 169 10.87 3.61 10.58
C CYS A 169 11.17 2.60 9.47
N MET A 170 10.88 1.33 9.74
CA MET A 170 10.97 0.21 8.80
C MET A 170 10.07 -0.92 9.29
N HIS A 171 9.75 -1.88 8.40
CA HIS A 171 8.91 -3.01 8.76
C HIS A 171 9.56 -3.93 9.80
N GLY A 172 10.73 -4.49 9.46
CA GLY A 172 11.42 -5.46 10.31
C GLY A 172 12.27 -4.79 11.39
N GLY A 173 13.53 -4.53 11.08
CA GLY A 173 14.47 -3.98 12.06
C GLY A 173 15.86 -3.75 11.50
N ILE A 174 16.77 -3.38 12.40
CA ILE A 174 18.13 -2.98 12.03
C ILE A 174 18.96 -4.15 11.47
N SER A 175 19.86 -3.82 10.54
CA SER A 175 20.86 -4.74 10.01
C SER A 175 22.23 -4.45 10.66
N PRO A 176 23.04 -5.47 11.00
CA PRO A 176 24.42 -5.25 11.46
C PRO A 176 25.30 -4.53 10.42
N GLN A 177 24.89 -4.55 9.15
CA GLN A 177 25.56 -3.86 8.03
C GLN A 177 25.14 -2.38 7.89
N LEU A 178 24.10 -1.94 8.60
CA LEU A 178 23.66 -0.55 8.59
C LEU A 178 24.60 0.29 9.47
N LYS A 179 25.48 1.05 8.82
CA LYS A 179 26.44 1.96 9.45
C LYS A 179 26.10 3.44 9.24
N SER A 180 25.35 3.75 8.19
CA SER A 180 24.91 5.11 7.86
C SER A 180 23.55 5.10 7.17
N LEU A 181 22.73 6.13 7.44
CA LEU A 181 21.46 6.34 6.73
C LEU A 181 21.66 6.58 5.22
N GLN A 182 22.85 7.01 4.81
CA GLN A 182 23.19 7.14 3.39
C GLN A 182 23.04 5.83 2.64
N GLN A 183 23.39 4.70 3.27
CA GLN A 183 23.21 3.38 2.68
C GLN A 183 21.73 3.09 2.34
N LEU A 184 20.79 3.59 3.15
CA LEU A 184 19.35 3.43 2.91
C LEU A 184 18.86 4.32 1.76
N ARG A 185 19.42 5.53 1.62
CA ARG A 185 19.12 6.46 0.51
C ARG A 185 19.55 5.90 -0.84
N GLU A 186 20.66 5.17 -0.87
CA GLU A 186 21.30 4.65 -2.09
C GLU A 186 20.74 3.31 -2.56
N ILE A 187 19.82 2.69 -1.79
CA ILE A 187 19.20 1.43 -2.21
C ILE A 187 18.45 1.67 -3.52
N LYS A 188 18.91 0.99 -4.58
CA LYS A 188 18.25 1.02 -5.88
C LYS A 188 16.95 0.22 -5.81
N ARG A 189 15.89 0.81 -6.33
CA ARG A 189 14.62 0.13 -6.61
C ARG A 189 14.52 -0.09 -8.11
N PRO A 190 13.74 -1.10 -8.56
CA PRO A 190 13.57 -1.41 -9.98
C PRO A 190 13.05 -0.23 -10.78
#